data_AF-A0A8D8D7N8-F1
#
_entry.id   AF-A0A8D8D7N8-F1
#
_cell.length_a   1.000
_cell.length_b   1.000
_cell.length_c   1.000
_cell.angle_alpha   90.00
_cell.angle_beta   90.00
_cell.angle_gamma   90.00
#
_symmetry.space_group_name_H-M   'P 1'
#
loop_
_entity.id
_entity.type
_entity.pdbx_description
1 polymer ?
#
loop_
_entity_poly.entity_id
_entity_poly.type
_entity_poly.pdbx_seq_one_letter_code
_entity_poly.pdbx_strand_id
1 'polypeptide(L)'
;HVNVVTDDIYEHIVYDEKFFTIAQVEPKLYDRVFVVNGVSKAYAMTGWRIGYIAGRSDIVKAISTLQSQSTSNPNSIAQAAAVEALNGDHSFLKERTRIFKGRRDFVVKKLNSAPGLSASIPQGAFYLFV
;
A
#
# COMPACT_ATOMS: atom_id res chain seq x y z
N HIS A 1 23.53 -8.42 -10.41
CA HIS A 1 22.59 -8.62 -9.28
C HIS A 1 21.37 -7.74 -9.49
N VAL A 2 20.16 -8.23 -9.18
CA VAL A 2 18.88 -7.51 -9.37
C VAL A 2 18.31 -7.12 -8.00
N ASN A 3 17.91 -5.86 -7.84
CA ASN A 3 17.17 -5.35 -6.69
C ASN A 3 15.66 -5.46 -6.96
N VAL A 4 14.86 -5.62 -5.91
CA VAL A 4 13.39 -5.69 -5.98
C VAL A 4 12.82 -4.49 -5.26
N VAL A 5 11.97 -3.72 -5.94
CA VAL A 5 11.16 -2.66 -5.31
C VAL A 5 9.74 -3.18 -5.22
N THR A 6 9.17 -3.20 -4.02
CA THR A 6 7.76 -3.56 -3.79
C THR A 6 6.97 -2.31 -3.47
N ASP A 7 5.80 -2.16 -4.10
CA ASP A 7 4.81 -1.14 -3.74
C ASP A 7 3.70 -1.84 -2.95
N ASP A 8 3.80 -1.77 -1.63
CA ASP A 8 2.93 -2.48 -0.70
C ASP A 8 1.83 -1.56 -0.13
N ILE A 9 1.54 -0.43 -0.81
CA ILE A 9 0.59 0.60 -0.35
C ILE A 9 -0.84 0.10 -0.05
N TYR A 10 -1.21 -1.07 -0.57
CA TYR A 10 -2.51 -1.71 -0.38
C TYR A 10 -2.49 -2.88 0.63
N GLU A 11 -1.40 -3.08 1.40
CA GLU A 11 -1.23 -4.25 2.28
C GLU A 11 -2.38 -4.49 3.28
N HIS A 12 -3.07 -3.42 3.70
CA HIS A 12 -4.20 -3.51 4.63
C HIS A 12 -5.56 -3.68 3.94
N ILE A 13 -5.63 -3.52 2.62
CA ILE A 13 -6.87 -3.65 1.83
C ILE A 13 -6.77 -4.98 1.08
N VAL A 14 -6.83 -6.07 1.83
CA VAL A 14 -6.82 -7.46 1.32
C VAL A 14 -8.02 -8.18 1.92
N TYR A 15 -8.75 -8.93 1.10
CA TYR A 15 -10.09 -9.40 1.47
C TYR A 15 -10.10 -10.81 2.05
N ASP A 16 -9.73 -11.77 1.22
CA ASP A 16 -9.99 -13.20 1.48
C ASP A 16 -8.72 -13.92 1.97
N GLU A 17 -7.57 -13.26 1.89
CA GLU A 17 -6.25 -13.81 2.15
C GLU A 17 -5.42 -12.89 3.05
N LYS A 18 -4.32 -13.42 3.58
CA LYS A 18 -3.34 -12.63 4.34
C LYS A 18 -2.27 -12.08 3.40
N PHE A 19 -1.91 -10.81 3.59
CA PHE A 19 -0.77 -10.19 2.92
C PHE A 19 0.57 -10.67 3.49
N PHE A 20 1.55 -10.89 2.60
CA PHE A 20 2.94 -11.16 2.94
C PHE A 20 3.85 -10.33 2.04
N THR A 21 4.88 -9.72 2.61
CA THR A 21 5.92 -9.05 1.81
C THR A 21 6.82 -10.08 1.15
N ILE A 22 7.44 -9.73 0.03
CA ILE A 22 8.37 -10.65 -0.65
C ILE A 22 9.56 -11.06 0.24
N ALA A 23 9.99 -10.18 1.15
CA ALA A 23 11.05 -10.47 2.11
C ALA A 23 10.62 -11.50 3.18
N GLN A 24 9.32 -11.57 3.51
CA GLN A 24 8.77 -12.62 4.38
C GLN A 24 8.68 -13.97 3.66
N VAL A 25 8.37 -13.97 2.36
CA VAL A 25 8.20 -15.19 1.56
C VAL A 25 9.56 -15.81 1.19
N GLU A 26 10.55 -14.99 0.81
CA GLU A 26 11.89 -15.44 0.46
C GLU A 26 12.95 -14.59 1.20
N PRO A 27 13.37 -15.03 2.40
CA PRO A 27 14.34 -14.31 3.23
C PRO A 27 15.70 -14.06 2.56
N LYS A 28 16.12 -14.87 1.57
CA LYS A 28 17.37 -14.64 0.81
C LYS A 28 17.30 -13.39 -0.09
N LEU A 29 16.13 -12.78 -0.23
CA LEU A 29 15.96 -11.50 -0.93
C LEU A 29 16.11 -10.29 -0.01
N TYR A 30 16.17 -10.45 1.32
CA TYR A 30 16.09 -9.34 2.28
C TYR A 30 17.00 -8.14 1.94
N ASP A 31 18.29 -8.38 1.70
CA ASP A 31 19.28 -7.32 1.38
C ASP A 31 19.10 -6.66 -0.01
N ARG A 32 18.12 -7.13 -0.79
CA ARG A 32 17.81 -6.69 -2.15
C ARG A 32 16.40 -6.11 -2.27
N VAL A 33 15.60 -6.13 -1.20
CA VAL A 33 14.22 -5.63 -1.21
C VAL A 33 14.16 -4.20 -0.70
N PHE A 34 13.43 -3.38 -1.44
CA PHE A 34 13.08 -2.01 -1.09
C PHE A 34 11.55 -1.90 -1.05
N VAL A 35 10.99 -1.78 0.14
CA VAL A 35 9.54 -1.65 0.36
C VAL A 35 9.15 -0.19 0.30
N VAL A 36 8.24 0.15 -0.61
CA VAL A 36 7.59 1.46 -0.70
C VAL A 36 6.17 1.32 -0.15
N ASN A 37 5.81 2.17 0.80
CA ASN A 37 4.50 2.13 1.44
C ASN A 37 4.13 3.51 2.02
N GLY A 38 3.00 3.62 2.71
CA GLY A 38 2.51 4.87 3.27
C GLY A 38 1.10 4.76 3.83
N VAL A 39 0.59 5.88 4.32
CA VAL A 39 -0.72 5.94 5.00
C VAL A 39 -1.87 6.40 4.07
N SER A 40 -1.58 6.61 2.79
CA SER A 40 -2.53 7.22 1.86
C SER A 40 -3.81 6.40 1.65
N LYS A 41 -3.71 5.07 1.58
CA LYS A 41 -4.82 4.19 1.17
C LYS A 41 -5.54 3.59 2.36
N ALA A 42 -4.83 2.86 3.21
CA ALA A 42 -5.39 2.21 4.39
C ALA A 42 -6.02 3.22 5.37
N TYR A 43 -5.35 4.36 5.58
CA TYR A 43 -5.73 5.37 6.56
C TYR A 43 -6.55 6.52 5.98
N ALA A 44 -6.88 6.49 4.67
CA ALA A 44 -7.59 7.55 3.95
C ALA A 44 -6.86 8.92 4.00
N MET A 45 -5.53 8.91 3.99
CA MET A 45 -4.69 10.12 4.07
C MET A 45 -4.16 10.58 2.70
N THR A 46 -4.91 10.42 1.62
CA THR A 46 -4.46 10.72 0.24
C THR A 46 -3.94 12.16 0.07
N GLY A 47 -4.63 13.14 0.66
CA GLY A 47 -4.28 14.56 0.60
C GLY A 47 -3.11 14.99 1.49
N TRP A 48 -2.63 14.11 2.39
CA TRP A 48 -1.59 14.46 3.37
C TRP A 48 -0.17 14.39 2.80
N ARG A 49 -0.01 13.68 1.68
CA ARG A 49 1.22 13.62 0.89
C ARG A 49 2.42 13.08 1.68
N ILE A 50 2.23 11.93 2.33
CA ILE A 50 3.26 11.24 3.11
C ILE A 50 3.31 9.75 2.76
N GLY A 51 4.54 9.26 2.61
CA GLY A 51 4.89 7.87 2.32
C GLY A 51 6.35 7.63 2.71
N TYR A 52 6.80 6.38 2.63
CA TYR A 52 8.14 5.99 3.07
C TYR A 52 8.70 4.85 2.22
N ILE A 53 10.02 4.71 2.26
CA ILE A 53 10.76 3.59 1.68
C ILE A 53 11.66 2.97 2.75
N ALA A 54 11.71 1.64 2.80
CA ALA A 54 12.57 0.87 3.69
C ALA A 54 13.39 -0.14 2.87
N GLY A 55 14.66 -0.31 3.19
CA GLY A 55 15.57 -1.22 2.48
C GLY A 55 17.02 -1.02 2.92
N ARG A 56 17.96 -1.47 2.09
CA ARG A 56 19.40 -1.40 2.41
C ARG A 56 19.86 0.05 2.64
N SER A 57 20.61 0.26 3.72
CA SER A 57 20.87 1.60 4.26
C SER A 57 21.76 2.48 3.36
N ASP A 58 22.68 1.90 2.60
CA ASP A 58 23.51 2.58 1.61
C ASP A 58 22.66 3.25 0.51
N ILE A 59 21.69 2.51 -0.03
CA ILE A 59 20.77 3.00 -1.08
C ILE A 59 19.75 3.98 -0.50
N VAL A 60 19.16 3.69 0.66
CA VAL A 60 18.20 4.62 1.31
C VAL A 60 18.86 5.96 1.63
N LYS A 61 20.13 5.96 2.07
CA LYS A 61 20.90 7.20 2.25
C LYS A 61 21.11 7.95 0.95
N ALA A 62 21.48 7.27 -0.13
CA ALA A 62 21.62 7.89 -1.45
C ALA A 62 20.30 8.51 -1.95
N ILE A 63 19.16 7.83 -1.73
CA ILE A 63 17.82 8.36 -2.02
C ILE A 63 17.54 9.62 -1.20
N SER A 64 17.89 9.63 0.09
CA SER A 64 17.73 10.81 0.94
C SER A 64 18.57 12.00 0.46
N THR A 65 19.81 11.75 0.00
CA THR A 65 20.66 12.79 -0.61
C THR A 65 20.03 13.32 -1.90
N LEU A 66 19.52 12.45 -2.77
CA LEU A 66 18.87 12.87 -4.02
C LEU A 66 17.59 13.67 -3.73
N GLN A 67 16.79 13.22 -2.75
CA GLN A 67 15.57 13.91 -2.33
C GLN A 67 15.90 15.32 -1.85
N SER A 68 16.94 15.52 -1.03
CA SER A 68 17.29 16.85 -0.49
C SER A 68 17.69 17.87 -1.56
N GLN A 69 18.12 17.41 -2.74
CA GLN A 69 18.43 18.26 -3.89
C GLN A 69 17.26 18.43 -4.86
N SER A 70 16.20 17.63 -4.74
CA SER A 70 15.04 17.66 -5.63
C SER A 70 13.85 18.37 -4.99
N THR A 71 13.63 18.14 -3.70
CA THR A 71 12.53 18.68 -2.90
C THR A 71 12.98 18.90 -1.46
N SER A 72 12.18 19.59 -0.65
CA SER A 72 12.38 19.66 0.80
C SER A 72 11.94 18.36 1.51
N ASN A 73 11.82 18.41 2.84
CA ASN A 73 11.20 17.35 3.64
C ASN A 73 9.67 17.29 3.40
N PRO A 74 9.03 16.14 3.70
CA PRO A 74 7.57 16.06 3.80
C PRO A 74 7.04 17.05 4.84
N ASN A 75 5.81 17.54 4.66
CA ASN A 75 5.25 18.51 5.60
C ASN A 75 5.14 17.94 7.03
N SER A 76 5.45 18.76 8.03
CA SER A 76 5.54 18.35 9.44
C SER A 76 4.21 17.82 10.00
N ILE A 77 3.08 18.38 9.56
CA ILE A 77 1.73 17.96 9.97
C ILE A 77 1.47 16.51 9.55
N ALA A 78 1.80 16.15 8.30
CA ALA A 78 1.63 14.80 7.79
C ALA A 78 2.62 13.80 8.41
N GLN A 79 3.81 14.24 8.81
CA GLN A 79 4.73 13.40 9.59
C GLN A 79 4.10 13.05 10.95
N ALA A 80 3.59 14.03 11.69
CA ALA A 80 2.93 13.79 12.98
C ALA A 80 1.69 12.89 12.85
N ALA A 81 0.85 13.14 11.83
CA ALA A 81 -0.33 12.30 11.58
C ALA A 81 0.05 10.88 11.14
N ALA A 82 1.14 10.70 10.39
CA ALA A 82 1.62 9.37 10.01
C ALA A 82 2.14 8.58 11.21
N VAL A 83 2.75 9.23 12.21
CA VAL A 83 3.14 8.58 13.47
C VAL A 83 1.92 8.01 14.19
N GLU A 84 0.85 8.79 14.31
CA GLU A 84 -0.40 8.32 14.91
C GLU A 84 -1.04 7.20 14.08
N ALA A 85 -1.10 7.36 12.76
CA ALA A 85 -1.62 6.34 11.87
C ALA A 85 -0.87 5.00 12.01
N LEU A 86 0.46 5.02 12.09
CA LEU A 86 1.26 3.79 12.14
C LEU A 86 1.30 3.14 13.53
N ASN A 87 1.27 3.93 14.62
CA ASN A 87 1.42 3.41 15.98
C ASN A 87 0.10 3.32 16.77
N GLY A 88 -0.96 3.98 16.32
CA GLY A 88 -2.26 4.02 16.98
C GLY A 88 -3.12 2.76 16.77
N ASP A 89 -4.40 2.85 17.14
CA ASP A 89 -5.34 1.73 16.98
C ASP A 89 -5.67 1.47 15.50
N HIS A 90 -5.54 0.22 15.08
CA HIS A 90 -5.82 -0.24 13.71
C HIS A 90 -7.13 -1.02 13.57
N SER A 91 -7.95 -1.11 14.63
CA SER A 91 -9.21 -1.86 14.62
C SER A 91 -10.14 -1.47 13.47
N PHE A 92 -10.15 -0.18 13.11
CA PHE A 92 -10.97 0.37 12.03
C PHE A 92 -10.61 -0.17 10.64
N LEU A 93 -9.38 -0.66 10.42
CA LEU A 93 -8.95 -1.18 9.11
C LEU A 93 -9.73 -2.44 8.72
N LYS A 94 -10.06 -3.29 9.71
CA LYS A 94 -10.87 -4.50 9.47
C LYS A 94 -12.28 -4.15 9.00
N GLU A 95 -12.91 -3.17 9.65
CA GLU A 95 -14.25 -2.72 9.27
C GLU A 95 -14.26 -2.05 7.88
N ARG A 96 -13.27 -1.18 7.61
CA ARG A 96 -13.12 -0.57 6.28
C ARG A 96 -12.95 -1.62 5.18
N THR A 97 -12.13 -2.65 5.43
CA THR A 97 -11.89 -3.75 4.48
C THR A 97 -13.17 -4.55 4.23
N ARG A 98 -13.98 -4.81 5.27
CA ARG A 98 -15.29 -5.44 5.12
C ARG A 98 -16.24 -4.63 4.24
N ILE A 99 -16.29 -3.30 4.45
CA ILE A 99 -17.10 -2.40 3.62
C ILE A 99 -16.63 -2.42 2.17
N PHE A 100 -15.32 -2.35 1.93
CA PHE A 100 -14.76 -2.43 0.57
C PHE A 100 -15.06 -3.78 -0.10
N LYS A 101 -15.00 -4.89 0.64
CA LYS A 101 -15.39 -6.23 0.13
C LYS A 101 -16.84 -6.26 -0.34
N GLY A 102 -17.77 -5.73 0.46
CA GLY A 102 -19.18 -5.66 0.07
C GLY A 102 -19.40 -4.82 -1.19
N ARG A 103 -18.67 -3.70 -1.34
CA ARG A 103 -18.70 -2.87 -2.55
C ARG A 103 -18.12 -3.61 -3.76
N ARG A 104 -16.98 -4.29 -3.60
CA ARG A 104 -16.36 -5.14 -4.64
C ARG A 104 -17.37 -6.17 -5.14
N ASP A 105 -17.95 -6.95 -4.24
CA ASP A 105 -18.85 -8.05 -4.58
C ASP A 105 -20.10 -7.55 -5.32
N PHE A 106 -20.65 -6.40 -4.88
CA PHE A 106 -21.76 -5.75 -5.57
C PHE A 106 -21.41 -5.35 -7.00
N VAL A 107 -20.29 -4.63 -7.21
CA VAL A 107 -19.92 -4.10 -8.52
C VAL A 107 -19.50 -5.24 -9.47
N VAL A 108 -18.73 -6.22 -9.00
CA VAL A 108 -18.35 -7.40 -9.80
C VAL A 108 -19.59 -8.15 -10.29
N LYS A 109 -20.57 -8.40 -9.41
CA LYS A 109 -21.81 -9.06 -9.78
C LYS A 109 -22.57 -8.29 -10.86
N LYS A 110 -22.64 -6.96 -10.74
CA LYS A 110 -23.34 -6.11 -11.71
C LYS A 110 -22.63 -6.08 -13.06
N LEU A 111 -21.30 -5.91 -13.06
CA LEU A 111 -20.51 -5.91 -14.29
C LEU A 111 -20.60 -7.24 -15.04
N ASN A 112 -20.42 -8.37 -14.34
CA ASN A 112 -20.50 -9.69 -14.95
C ASN A 112 -21.91 -10.10 -15.41
N SER A 113 -22.95 -9.36 -14.99
CA SER A 113 -24.31 -9.55 -15.49
C SER A 113 -24.61 -8.74 -16.77
N ALA A 114 -23.75 -7.78 -17.12
CA ALA A 114 -23.94 -6.94 -18.29
C ALA A 114 -23.32 -7.60 -19.54
N PRO A 115 -24.06 -7.72 -20.66
CA PRO A 115 -23.52 -8.27 -21.90
C PRO A 115 -22.29 -7.51 -22.37
N GLY A 116 -21.21 -8.24 -22.68
CA GLY A 116 -19.97 -7.67 -23.20
C GLY A 116 -19.00 -7.12 -22.16
N LEU A 117 -19.29 -7.23 -20.86
CA LEU A 117 -18.38 -6.86 -19.77
C LEU A 117 -17.99 -8.07 -18.93
N SER A 118 -16.75 -8.09 -18.45
CA SER A 118 -16.28 -9.13 -17.52
C SER A 118 -15.19 -8.59 -16.59
N ALA A 119 -15.28 -8.87 -15.30
CA ALA A 119 -14.25 -8.53 -14.32
C ALA A 119 -13.94 -9.73 -13.43
N SER A 120 -12.64 -9.98 -13.22
CA SER A 120 -12.18 -10.93 -12.19
C SER A 120 -12.44 -10.37 -10.79
N ILE A 121 -12.62 -11.24 -9.79
CA ILE A 121 -12.79 -10.81 -8.40
C ILE A 121 -11.40 -10.42 -7.86
N PRO A 122 -11.14 -9.14 -7.55
CA PRO A 122 -9.85 -8.74 -7.00
C PRO A 122 -9.71 -9.21 -5.55
N GLN A 123 -8.50 -9.62 -5.19
CA GLN A 123 -8.16 -10.10 -3.84
C GLN A 123 -7.77 -8.97 -2.87
N GLY A 124 -7.54 -7.76 -3.40
CA GLY A 124 -7.21 -6.57 -2.62
C GLY A 124 -7.41 -5.28 -3.41
N ALA A 125 -6.95 -4.16 -2.84
CA ALA A 125 -7.21 -2.81 -3.32
C ALA A 125 -8.71 -2.53 -3.55
N PHE A 126 -9.05 -1.44 -4.24
CA PHE A 126 -10.43 -1.02 -4.48
C PHE A 126 -10.70 -0.72 -5.96
N TYR A 127 -10.01 -1.44 -6.86
CA TYR A 127 -10.16 -1.31 -8.31
C TYR A 127 -10.74 -2.58 -8.93
N LEU A 128 -11.47 -2.41 -10.02
CA LEU A 128 -11.89 -3.49 -10.92
C LEU A 128 -11.32 -3.20 -12.29
N PHE A 129 -10.68 -4.20 -12.87
CA PHE A 129 -10.28 -4.22 -14.27
C PHE A 129 -11.38 -4.97 -15.03
N VAL A 130 -12.02 -4.26 -15.95
CA VAL A 130 -13.21 -4.68 -16.71
C VAL A 130 -12.86 -4.75 -18.18
#